data_AF-A0A3C0ZUH3-F1
#
_entry.id   AF-A0A3C0ZUH3-F1
#
_cell.length_a   1.000
_cell.length_b   1.000
_cell.length_c   1.000
_cell.angle_alpha   90.00
_cell.angle_beta   90.00
_cell.angle_gamma   90.00
#
_symmetry.space_group_name_H-M   'P 1'
#
loop_
_entity.id
_entity.type
_entity.pdbx_description
1 polymer ?
#
loop_
_entity_poly.entity_id
_entity_poly.type
_entity_poly.pdbx_seq_one_letter_code
_entity_poly.pdbx_strand_id
1 'polypeptide(L)'
;MKKKALAVFLAMSLTSASVFCSSAPVFAEETVSTTSYRELTPVMSYDEFMKAELDAPVTVETYVQAKQAWIKDASAANLYTQNEEGAYFIYKLPMTNKEYKKLKEGQKIRVSGRKHQWLGNIEIAEATYEVLDGSYVAEAQDVTDLLGTDGLAEYKNRKVCFKDLKSVDFEDPGGDLLRYAYGPDGNGEQGDDLYFCAEKDGETYTFVIESRFFDSKSKLYKAVEDLEEDCVFDLEGFLYWEKGALPHITKVTVTKTA
;
A
#
# COMPACT_ATOMS: atom_id res chain seq x y z
N MET A 1 37.24 -0.56 -7.62
CA MET A 1 37.04 -0.55 -6.15
C MET A 1 36.62 0.84 -5.70
N LYS A 2 35.32 1.09 -5.57
CA LYS A 2 34.75 2.26 -4.89
C LYS A 2 33.66 1.73 -3.97
N LYS A 3 33.85 1.93 -2.66
CA LYS A 3 33.01 1.40 -1.59
C LYS A 3 31.64 2.07 -1.65
N LYS A 4 30.56 1.27 -1.73
CA LYS A 4 29.18 1.73 -1.58
C LYS A 4 28.95 2.08 -0.10
N ALA A 5 28.39 3.24 0.15
CA ALA A 5 28.11 3.74 1.50
C ALA A 5 26.77 3.18 1.99
N LEU A 6 26.82 2.40 3.07
CA LEU A 6 25.68 1.96 3.85
C LEU A 6 25.31 3.09 4.81
N ALA A 7 24.08 3.63 4.72
CA ALA A 7 23.58 4.64 5.65
C ALA A 7 22.45 4.05 6.50
N VAL A 8 22.83 3.51 7.66
CA VAL A 8 21.94 3.21 8.79
C VAL A 8 21.99 4.40 9.73
N PHE A 9 20.84 5.00 10.08
CA PHE A 9 20.76 5.95 11.18
C PHE A 9 19.63 5.57 12.15
N LEU A 10 20.05 4.95 13.25
CA LEU A 10 19.30 4.81 14.50
C LEU A 10 19.96 5.76 15.52
N ALA A 11 19.19 6.67 16.13
CA ALA A 11 19.63 7.38 17.32
C ALA A 11 18.43 7.70 18.22
N MET A 12 18.40 7.01 19.36
CA MET A 12 17.52 7.20 20.50
C MET A 12 18.22 8.18 21.47
N SER A 13 17.54 9.19 22.00
CA SER A 13 18.07 10.00 23.11
C SER A 13 17.00 10.26 24.16
N LEU A 14 17.18 9.59 25.31
CA LEU A 14 16.55 9.85 26.60
C LEU A 14 17.28 11.00 27.31
N THR A 15 16.54 11.91 27.97
CA THR A 15 16.88 12.71 29.18
C THR A 15 15.84 13.85 29.29
N SER A 16 15.36 14.37 30.41
CA SER A 16 15.41 14.10 31.85
C SER A 16 14.30 14.95 32.49
N ALA A 17 13.77 14.52 33.65
CA ALA A 17 12.66 15.15 34.36
C ALA A 17 12.98 16.52 35.01
N SER A 18 11.95 17.37 35.13
CA SER A 18 11.80 18.31 36.25
C SER A 18 10.33 18.51 36.61
N VAL A 19 10.05 18.38 37.91
CA VAL A 19 8.77 18.57 38.57
C VAL A 19 8.63 20.05 38.95
N PHE A 20 7.49 20.68 38.66
CA PHE A 20 7.01 21.83 39.41
C PHE A 20 5.48 21.85 39.52
N CYS A 21 5.02 22.34 40.66
CA CYS A 21 3.72 22.12 41.29
C CYS A 21 2.66 23.19 40.93
N SER A 22 1.39 22.77 41.00
CA SER A 22 0.16 23.57 41.26
C SER A 22 -0.30 24.62 40.25
N SER A 23 -1.36 24.29 39.51
CA SER A 23 -2.70 24.88 39.66
C SER A 23 -3.65 24.21 38.65
N ALA A 24 -4.77 23.70 39.13
CA ALA A 24 -5.76 23.01 38.28
C ALA A 24 -6.51 24.01 37.39
N PRO A 25 -6.52 23.84 36.06
CA PRO A 25 -7.53 24.47 35.23
C PRO A 25 -8.73 23.53 35.10
N VAL A 26 -9.91 24.09 35.35
CA VAL A 26 -11.20 23.50 35.00
C VAL A 26 -11.22 23.28 33.49
N PHE A 27 -11.10 22.02 33.06
CA PHE A 27 -11.38 21.66 31.67
C PHE A 27 -12.89 21.79 31.47
N ALA A 28 -13.27 22.81 30.71
CA ALA A 28 -14.60 22.89 30.12
C ALA A 28 -14.84 21.59 29.34
N GLU A 29 -15.97 20.97 29.61
CA GLU A 29 -16.49 19.82 28.88
C GLU A 29 -16.78 20.28 27.45
N GLU A 30 -15.81 20.11 26.57
CA GLU A 30 -16.00 20.27 25.13
C GLU A 30 -16.93 19.15 24.70
N THR A 31 -18.19 19.52 24.51
CA THR A 31 -19.22 18.65 23.97
C THR A 31 -18.75 18.27 22.57
N VAL A 32 -18.22 17.07 22.43
CA VAL A 32 -17.97 16.44 21.12
C VAL A 32 -19.31 16.37 20.42
N SER A 33 -19.56 17.37 19.57
CA SER A 33 -20.67 17.36 18.64
C SER A 33 -20.44 16.18 17.71
N THR A 34 -21.18 15.11 17.94
CA THR A 34 -21.34 13.95 17.05
C THR A 34 -22.12 14.36 15.79
N THR A 35 -21.67 15.42 15.13
CA THR A 35 -22.05 15.67 13.75
C THR A 35 -21.39 14.55 12.95
N SER A 36 -22.18 13.55 12.54
CA SER A 36 -21.69 12.54 11.62
C SER A 36 -21.08 13.28 10.42
N TYR A 37 -19.85 12.96 10.03
CA TYR A 37 -19.15 13.43 8.83
C TYR A 37 -20.02 13.36 7.54
N ARG A 38 -21.16 12.67 7.62
CA ARG A 38 -22.21 12.52 6.63
C ARG A 38 -22.81 13.85 6.13
N GLU A 39 -22.62 14.98 6.81
CA GLU A 39 -23.22 16.27 6.41
C GLU A 39 -22.28 17.35 5.84
N LEU A 40 -20.95 17.18 5.76
CA LEU A 40 -20.07 18.37 5.71
C LEU A 40 -19.16 18.60 4.50
N THR A 41 -19.03 17.70 3.51
CA THR A 41 -18.25 18.04 2.29
C THR A 41 -18.89 17.57 0.99
N PRO A 42 -18.91 18.43 -0.06
CA PRO A 42 -19.31 18.01 -1.40
C PRO A 42 -18.37 16.90 -1.91
N VAL A 43 -18.89 16.05 -2.80
CA VAL A 43 -18.09 15.04 -3.49
C VAL A 43 -16.98 15.76 -4.28
N MET A 44 -15.74 15.38 -4.02
CA MET A 44 -14.55 15.92 -4.64
C MET A 44 -14.13 15.07 -5.85
N SER A 45 -13.62 15.74 -6.88
CA SER A 45 -12.78 15.12 -7.90
C SER A 45 -11.46 14.61 -7.30
N TYR A 46 -10.73 13.78 -8.05
CA TYR A 46 -9.41 13.31 -7.61
C TYR A 46 -8.42 14.46 -7.40
N ASP A 47 -8.41 15.45 -8.29
CA ASP A 47 -7.53 16.62 -8.19
C ASP A 47 -7.86 17.47 -6.94
N GLU A 48 -9.14 17.69 -6.65
CA GLU A 48 -9.58 18.37 -5.42
C GLU A 48 -9.17 17.59 -4.17
N PHE A 49 -9.34 16.27 -4.15
CA PHE A 49 -8.87 15.43 -3.05
C PHE A 49 -7.35 15.53 -2.86
N MET A 50 -6.58 15.50 -3.95
CA MET A 50 -5.12 15.59 -3.90
C MET A 50 -4.65 16.96 -3.42
N LYS A 51 -5.39 18.03 -3.71
CA LYS A 51 -5.13 19.40 -3.22
C LYS A 51 -5.65 19.67 -1.81
N ALA A 52 -6.60 18.90 -1.31
CA ALA A 52 -7.10 19.05 0.06
C ALA A 52 -5.95 18.96 1.08
N GLU A 53 -6.02 19.76 2.14
CA GLU A 53 -5.02 19.74 3.21
C GLU A 53 -5.05 18.39 3.95
N LEU A 54 -3.91 18.02 4.54
CA LEU A 54 -3.88 16.87 5.45
C LEU A 54 -4.82 17.12 6.63
N ASP A 55 -5.44 16.05 7.10
CA ASP A 55 -6.48 16.02 8.14
C ASP A 55 -7.76 16.80 7.80
N ALA A 56 -7.91 17.34 6.58
CA ALA A 56 -9.16 17.94 6.13
C ALA A 56 -10.25 16.86 5.91
N PRO A 57 -11.54 17.19 6.15
CA PRO A 57 -12.63 16.33 5.77
C PRO A 57 -12.70 16.21 4.24
N VAL A 58 -12.90 15.00 3.74
CA VAL A 58 -12.97 14.70 2.30
C VAL A 58 -14.12 13.73 2.03
N THR A 59 -14.77 13.90 0.88
CA THR A 59 -15.79 12.97 0.39
C THR A 59 -15.50 12.64 -1.07
N VAL A 60 -15.43 11.36 -1.41
CA VAL A 60 -15.14 10.88 -2.76
C VAL A 60 -16.12 9.80 -3.18
N GLU A 61 -16.39 9.70 -4.47
CA GLU A 61 -17.05 8.54 -5.08
C GLU A 61 -16.01 7.72 -5.86
N THR A 62 -15.94 6.44 -5.53
CA THR A 62 -14.89 5.54 -6.00
C THR A 62 -15.42 4.12 -6.12
N TYR A 63 -14.65 3.22 -6.73
CA TYR A 63 -15.03 1.83 -6.92
C TYR A 63 -14.03 0.91 -6.25
N VAL A 64 -14.51 -0.08 -5.52
CA VAL A 64 -13.67 -1.07 -4.84
C VAL A 64 -12.87 -1.86 -5.87
N GLN A 65 -11.54 -1.84 -5.80
CA GLN A 65 -10.67 -2.61 -6.70
C GLN A 65 -10.12 -3.85 -6.01
N ALA A 66 -9.71 -3.72 -4.75
CA ALA A 66 -9.26 -4.87 -3.97
C ALA A 66 -9.48 -4.65 -2.47
N LYS A 67 -9.62 -5.78 -1.77
CA LYS A 67 -9.63 -5.82 -0.31
C LYS A 67 -8.20 -6.12 0.14
N GLN A 68 -7.53 -5.13 0.71
CA GLN A 68 -6.13 -5.26 1.11
C GLN A 68 -6.00 -6.08 2.38
N ALA A 69 -6.77 -5.76 3.41
CA ALA A 69 -6.76 -6.50 4.66
C ALA A 69 -8.09 -6.40 5.41
N TRP A 70 -8.39 -7.46 6.17
CA TRP A 70 -9.40 -7.47 7.20
C TRP A 70 -8.74 -7.33 8.58
N ILE A 71 -9.14 -6.32 9.35
CA ILE A 71 -8.57 -6.01 10.66
C ILE A 71 -9.59 -6.45 11.72
N LYS A 72 -9.46 -7.70 12.16
CA LYS A 72 -10.43 -8.36 13.05
C LYS A 72 -10.69 -7.59 14.34
N ASP A 73 -9.63 -7.13 15.01
CA ASP A 73 -9.74 -6.48 16.33
C ASP A 73 -10.36 -5.08 16.25
N ALA A 74 -10.24 -4.41 15.10
CA ALA A 74 -10.85 -3.11 14.84
C ALA A 74 -12.23 -3.20 14.19
N SER A 75 -12.67 -4.40 13.77
CA SER A 75 -13.85 -4.59 12.91
C SER A 75 -13.85 -3.61 11.72
N ALA A 76 -12.75 -3.65 10.97
CA ALA A 76 -12.49 -2.70 9.89
C ALA A 76 -11.75 -3.36 8.72
N ALA A 77 -11.76 -2.70 7.57
CA ALA A 77 -11.07 -3.14 6.38
C ALA A 77 -10.20 -2.05 5.76
N ASN A 78 -9.08 -2.46 5.18
CA ASN A 78 -8.31 -1.62 4.27
C ASN A 78 -8.70 -1.97 2.83
N LEU A 79 -8.97 -0.96 2.02
CA LEU A 79 -9.42 -1.13 0.65
C LEU A 79 -8.57 -0.32 -0.32
N TYR A 80 -8.24 -0.92 -1.46
CA TYR A 80 -7.85 -0.17 -2.65
C TYR A 80 -9.11 0.16 -3.43
N THR A 81 -9.27 1.44 -3.75
CA THR A 81 -10.39 1.94 -4.54
C THR A 81 -9.89 2.84 -5.65
N GLN A 82 -10.58 2.88 -6.77
CA GLN A 82 -10.18 3.66 -7.94
C GLN A 82 -11.40 4.03 -8.77
N ASN A 83 -11.40 5.25 -9.29
CA ASN A 83 -12.30 5.70 -10.35
C ASN A 83 -11.47 6.04 -11.60
N GLU A 84 -12.10 6.65 -12.59
CA GLU A 84 -11.49 7.02 -13.86
C GLU A 84 -10.41 8.10 -13.71
N GLU A 85 -10.49 8.92 -12.65
CA GLU A 85 -9.57 10.03 -12.41
C GLU A 85 -8.36 9.61 -11.58
N GLY A 86 -8.55 8.75 -10.57
CA GLY A 86 -7.46 8.31 -9.70
C GLY A 86 -7.88 7.30 -8.64
N ALA A 87 -6.96 7.01 -7.72
CA ALA A 87 -7.10 5.97 -6.72
C ALA A 87 -6.96 6.48 -5.28
N TYR A 88 -7.66 5.80 -4.39
CA TYR A 88 -7.74 6.14 -2.97
C TYR A 88 -7.54 4.87 -2.16
N PHE A 89 -6.61 4.93 -1.20
CA PHE A 89 -6.49 3.92 -0.16
C PHE A 89 -7.40 4.29 1.00
N ILE A 90 -8.35 3.40 1.32
CA ILE A 90 -9.25 3.61 2.44
C ILE A 90 -8.71 2.81 3.62
N TYR A 91 -8.29 3.51 4.67
CA TYR A 91 -7.64 2.91 5.83
C TYR A 91 -8.65 2.68 6.96
N LYS A 92 -8.65 1.46 7.52
CA LYS A 92 -9.51 1.07 8.65
C LYS A 92 -10.97 1.50 8.49
N LEU A 93 -11.56 1.27 7.31
CA LEU A 93 -12.98 1.53 7.08
C LEU A 93 -13.82 0.64 8.01
N PRO A 94 -14.58 1.21 8.98
CA PRO A 94 -15.39 0.42 9.90
C PRO A 94 -16.47 -0.35 9.15
N MET A 95 -16.50 -1.67 9.32
CA MET A 95 -17.52 -2.54 8.75
C MET A 95 -17.52 -3.91 9.41
N THR A 96 -18.65 -4.60 9.37
CA THR A 96 -18.75 -5.98 9.81
C THR A 96 -18.04 -6.93 8.82
N ASN A 97 -17.58 -8.08 9.30
CA ASN A 97 -17.03 -9.14 8.43
C ASN A 97 -18.06 -9.60 7.37
N LYS A 98 -19.36 -9.55 7.69
CA LYS A 98 -20.43 -9.88 6.75
C LYS A 98 -20.50 -8.88 5.59
N GLU A 99 -20.34 -7.59 5.86
CA GLU A 99 -20.28 -6.53 4.84
C GLU A 99 -18.99 -6.66 4.02
N TYR A 100 -17.84 -6.84 4.68
CA TYR A 100 -16.56 -7.06 4.01
C TYR A 100 -16.57 -8.24 3.02
N LYS A 101 -17.21 -9.36 3.40
CA LYS A 101 -17.38 -10.52 2.52
C LYS A 101 -18.31 -10.25 1.33
N LYS A 102 -19.25 -9.31 1.46
CA LYS A 102 -20.20 -8.92 0.41
C LYS A 102 -19.63 -7.87 -0.55
N LEU A 103 -18.62 -7.10 -0.16
CA LEU A 103 -17.95 -6.17 -1.05
C LEU A 103 -17.37 -6.90 -2.26
N LYS A 104 -17.68 -6.35 -3.43
CA LYS A 104 -17.26 -6.89 -4.73
C LYS A 104 -16.29 -5.92 -5.40
N GLU A 105 -15.35 -6.47 -6.15
CA GLU A 105 -14.59 -5.67 -7.12
C GLU A 105 -15.57 -4.97 -8.07
N GLY A 106 -15.24 -3.73 -8.38
CA GLY A 106 -16.03 -2.83 -9.19
C GLY A 106 -17.20 -2.15 -8.48
N GLN A 107 -17.52 -2.47 -7.23
CA GLN A 107 -18.67 -1.89 -6.55
C GLN A 107 -18.46 -0.39 -6.26
N LYS A 108 -19.40 0.46 -6.68
CA LYS A 108 -19.36 1.89 -6.37
C LYS A 108 -19.66 2.14 -4.89
N ILE A 109 -18.84 2.96 -4.27
CA ILE A 109 -19.02 3.46 -2.91
C ILE A 109 -18.77 4.97 -2.87
N ARG A 110 -19.52 5.67 -2.02
CA ARG A 110 -19.12 7.02 -1.57
C ARG A 110 -18.45 6.86 -0.22
N VAL A 111 -17.29 7.49 -0.05
CA VAL A 111 -16.50 7.45 1.18
C VAL A 111 -16.33 8.88 1.69
N SER A 112 -16.72 9.11 2.95
CA SER A 112 -16.50 10.37 3.66
C SER A 112 -15.63 10.11 4.88
N GLY A 113 -14.54 10.86 5.04
CA GLY A 113 -13.56 10.68 6.11
C GLY A 113 -12.57 11.84 6.18
N ARG A 114 -11.36 11.58 6.66
CA ARG A 114 -10.27 12.56 6.71
C ARG A 114 -9.11 12.12 5.83
N LYS A 115 -8.54 13.06 5.09
CA LYS A 115 -7.30 12.82 4.34
C LYS A 115 -6.15 12.66 5.33
N HIS A 116 -5.35 11.62 5.17
CA HIS A 116 -4.18 11.38 6.00
C HIS A 116 -2.97 11.02 5.15
N GLN A 117 -1.77 11.11 5.74
CA GLN A 117 -0.55 10.63 5.12
C GLN A 117 0.25 9.81 6.13
N TRP A 118 0.54 8.57 5.76
CA TRP A 118 1.38 7.67 6.54
C TRP A 118 2.55 7.16 5.70
N LEU A 119 3.78 7.44 6.13
CA LEU A 119 5.03 7.03 5.45
C LEU A 119 5.07 7.34 3.94
N GLY A 120 4.40 8.43 3.53
CA GLY A 120 4.32 8.89 2.15
C GLY A 120 3.13 8.37 1.35
N ASN A 121 2.37 7.40 1.89
CA ASN A 121 1.10 6.96 1.32
C ASN A 121 -0.01 7.95 1.65
N ILE A 122 -0.86 8.29 0.69
CA ILE A 122 -2.04 9.13 0.90
C ILE A 122 -3.25 8.23 1.10
N GLU A 123 -4.02 8.49 2.15
CA GLU A 123 -5.14 7.63 2.54
C GLU A 123 -6.34 8.43 3.05
N ILE A 124 -7.51 7.79 3.09
CA ILE A 124 -8.71 8.29 3.72
C ILE A 124 -8.98 7.43 4.97
N ALA A 125 -8.88 8.04 6.15
CA ALA A 125 -9.08 7.41 7.44
C ALA A 125 -10.32 7.98 8.15
N GLU A 126 -10.66 7.43 9.32
CA GLU A 126 -11.85 7.84 10.10
C GLU A 126 -13.13 7.88 9.27
N ALA A 127 -13.19 6.99 8.28
CA ALA A 127 -14.14 7.10 7.21
C ALA A 127 -15.41 6.31 7.49
N THR A 128 -16.44 6.65 6.74
CA THR A 128 -17.55 5.72 6.47
C THR A 128 -17.86 5.69 5.00
N TYR A 129 -18.74 4.77 4.65
CA TYR A 129 -19.13 4.56 3.28
C TYR A 129 -20.63 4.33 3.15
N GLU A 130 -21.13 4.63 1.96
CA GLU A 130 -22.41 4.14 1.45
C GLU A 130 -22.19 3.45 0.10
N VAL A 131 -22.92 2.36 -0.14
CA VAL A 131 -22.93 1.68 -1.43
C VAL A 131 -23.86 2.45 -2.37
N LEU A 132 -23.40 2.71 -3.58
CA LEU A 132 -24.16 3.37 -4.63
C LEU A 132 -24.37 2.43 -5.83
N ASP A 133 -25.27 2.81 -6.72
CA ASP A 133 -25.41 2.16 -8.02
C ASP A 133 -24.23 2.54 -8.93
N GLY A 134 -23.66 1.55 -9.61
CA GLY A 134 -22.57 1.72 -10.54
C GLY A 134 -21.53 0.62 -10.44
N SER A 135 -20.78 0.41 -11.52
CA SER A 135 -19.69 -0.56 -11.57
C SER A 135 -18.54 -0.06 -12.42
N TYR A 136 -17.31 -0.16 -11.91
CA TYR A 136 -16.09 0.13 -12.67
C TYR A 136 -14.90 -0.64 -12.10
N VAL A 137 -14.23 -1.42 -12.95
CA VAL A 137 -12.98 -2.12 -12.62
C VAL A 137 -11.86 -1.47 -13.41
N ALA A 138 -10.85 -0.98 -12.71
CA ALA A 138 -9.70 -0.37 -13.34
C ALA A 138 -8.84 -1.44 -14.03
N GLU A 139 -8.41 -1.15 -15.26
CA GLU A 139 -7.32 -1.88 -15.90
C GLU A 139 -6.00 -1.55 -15.19
N ALA A 140 -5.08 -2.52 -15.13
CA ALA A 140 -3.78 -2.30 -14.55
C ALA A 140 -2.94 -1.38 -15.47
N GLN A 141 -2.55 -0.22 -14.95
CA GLN A 141 -1.73 0.71 -15.72
C GLN A 141 -0.29 0.20 -15.80
N ASP A 142 0.23 0.09 -17.03
CA ASP A 142 1.65 -0.22 -17.24
C ASP A 142 2.50 0.97 -16.82
N VAL A 143 3.36 0.75 -15.82
CA VAL A 143 4.28 1.76 -15.27
C VAL A 143 5.71 1.25 -15.27
N THR A 144 6.01 0.25 -16.11
CA THR A 144 7.34 -0.38 -16.20
C THR A 144 8.44 0.65 -16.43
N ASP A 145 8.23 1.57 -17.38
CA ASP A 145 9.20 2.61 -17.75
C ASP A 145 9.44 3.65 -16.64
N LEU A 146 8.65 3.61 -15.56
CA LEU A 146 8.79 4.50 -14.42
C LEU A 146 9.58 3.87 -13.26
N LEU A 147 9.95 2.59 -13.36
CA LEU A 147 10.77 1.91 -12.35
C LEU A 147 12.04 2.71 -12.04
N GLY A 148 12.32 2.92 -10.75
CA GLY A 148 13.47 3.71 -10.30
C GLY A 148 13.34 5.24 -10.44
N THR A 149 12.21 5.75 -10.95
CA THR A 149 11.98 7.19 -11.13
C THR A 149 10.99 7.76 -10.11
N ASP A 150 11.03 9.08 -9.91
CA ASP A 150 10.04 9.80 -9.08
C ASP A 150 8.62 9.76 -9.68
N GLY A 151 8.49 9.45 -10.98
CA GLY A 151 7.22 9.41 -11.69
C GLY A 151 6.24 8.35 -11.18
N LEU A 152 6.73 7.31 -10.49
CA LEU A 152 5.86 6.32 -9.84
C LEU A 152 4.92 6.98 -8.81
N ALA A 153 5.32 8.06 -8.16
CA ALA A 153 4.52 8.69 -7.11
C ALA A 153 3.15 9.20 -7.60
N GLU A 154 3.01 9.49 -8.90
CA GLU A 154 1.76 9.92 -9.55
C GLU A 154 0.71 8.80 -9.63
N TYR A 155 1.15 7.54 -9.50
CA TYR A 155 0.29 6.35 -9.59
C TYR A 155 -0.05 5.75 -8.23
N LYS A 156 0.23 6.45 -7.11
CA LYS A 156 -0.08 5.96 -5.77
C LYS A 156 -1.52 5.45 -5.65
N ASN A 157 -1.65 4.32 -4.98
CA ASN A 157 -2.85 3.52 -4.76
C ASN A 157 -3.50 2.93 -6.02
N ARG A 158 -3.03 3.28 -7.23
CA ARG A 158 -3.62 2.77 -8.47
C ARG A 158 -3.25 1.31 -8.67
N LYS A 159 -4.13 0.59 -9.38
CA LYS A 159 -3.82 -0.71 -9.95
C LYS A 159 -2.79 -0.54 -11.07
N VAL A 160 -1.65 -1.21 -10.94
CA VAL A 160 -0.51 -1.08 -11.84
C VAL A 160 0.02 -2.44 -12.27
N CYS A 161 0.75 -2.46 -13.38
CA CYS A 161 1.54 -3.61 -13.80
C CYS A 161 2.95 -3.19 -14.23
N PHE A 162 3.85 -4.16 -14.12
CA PHE A 162 5.24 -4.08 -14.56
C PHE A 162 5.48 -5.26 -15.49
N LYS A 163 5.96 -5.02 -16.71
CA LYS A 163 5.97 -6.02 -17.78
C LYS A 163 7.34 -6.28 -18.35
N ASP A 164 7.46 -7.46 -18.94
CA ASP A 164 8.67 -7.94 -19.59
C ASP A 164 9.89 -7.79 -18.66
N LEU A 165 9.71 -8.17 -17.39
CA LEU A 165 10.75 -8.17 -16.39
C LEU A 165 11.54 -9.47 -16.51
N LYS A 166 12.87 -9.38 -16.58
CA LYS A 166 13.74 -10.55 -16.60
C LYS A 166 14.06 -10.96 -15.18
N SER A 167 13.86 -12.21 -14.79
CA SER A 167 14.25 -12.67 -13.46
C SER A 167 15.77 -12.69 -13.31
N VAL A 168 16.27 -12.17 -12.19
CA VAL A 168 17.69 -12.21 -11.82
C VAL A 168 17.81 -12.62 -10.36
N ASP A 169 19.01 -12.98 -9.92
CA ASP A 169 19.23 -13.34 -8.52
C ASP A 169 19.15 -12.12 -7.61
N PHE A 170 18.65 -12.35 -6.40
CA PHE A 170 18.77 -11.48 -5.26
C PHE A 170 20.16 -11.66 -4.64
N GLU A 171 20.93 -10.56 -4.53
CA GLU A 171 22.21 -10.55 -3.82
C GLU A 171 21.96 -10.10 -2.38
N ASP A 172 22.24 -10.97 -1.42
CA ASP A 172 22.09 -10.65 0.00
C ASP A 172 23.20 -9.69 0.50
N PRO A 173 23.13 -9.17 1.73
CA PRO A 173 24.18 -8.30 2.26
C PRO A 173 25.57 -8.94 2.39
N GLY A 174 25.66 -10.27 2.38
CA GLY A 174 26.90 -11.05 2.39
C GLY A 174 27.52 -11.23 0.99
N GLY A 175 26.74 -10.98 -0.07
CA GLY A 175 27.12 -11.19 -1.46
C GLY A 175 26.74 -12.56 -2.02
N ASP A 176 25.93 -13.33 -1.29
CA ASP A 176 25.40 -14.60 -1.79
C ASP A 176 24.25 -14.34 -2.77
N LEU A 177 24.23 -15.07 -3.88
CA LEU A 177 23.20 -14.99 -4.90
C LEU A 177 22.12 -16.03 -4.62
N LEU A 178 20.89 -15.56 -4.43
CA LEU A 178 19.71 -16.34 -4.11
C LEU A 178 18.64 -16.09 -5.18
N ARG A 179 17.87 -17.10 -5.59
CA ARG A 179 16.73 -16.89 -6.51
C ARG A 179 15.71 -15.90 -5.93
N TYR A 180 15.52 -15.97 -4.62
CA TYR A 180 14.69 -15.12 -3.79
C TYR A 180 15.20 -15.24 -2.34
N ALA A 181 14.80 -14.31 -1.48
CA ALA A 181 15.18 -14.27 -0.08
C ALA A 181 13.95 -14.18 0.83
N TYR A 182 13.96 -14.93 1.92
CA TYR A 182 13.06 -14.66 3.03
C TYR A 182 13.69 -13.58 3.91
N GLY A 183 12.95 -12.51 4.16
CA GLY A 183 13.47 -11.34 4.84
C GLY A 183 14.42 -10.49 3.97
N PRO A 184 14.64 -9.22 4.36
CA PRO A 184 15.41 -8.25 3.56
C PRO A 184 16.91 -8.56 3.50
N ASP A 185 17.42 -9.45 4.36
CA ASP A 185 18.82 -9.81 4.47
C ASP A 185 19.13 -11.26 4.08
N GLY A 186 18.13 -12.00 3.58
CA GLY A 186 18.30 -13.41 3.18
C GLY A 186 18.31 -14.42 4.33
N ASN A 187 18.20 -13.98 5.58
CA ASN A 187 18.30 -14.85 6.77
C ASN A 187 16.94 -15.25 7.37
N GLY A 188 15.83 -14.92 6.71
CA GLY A 188 14.49 -15.26 7.15
C GLY A 188 14.10 -16.72 6.88
N GLU A 189 12.87 -17.04 7.26
CA GLU A 189 12.28 -18.37 7.09
C GLU A 189 11.02 -18.32 6.22
N GLN A 190 10.59 -19.46 5.68
CA GLN A 190 9.38 -19.53 4.88
C GLN A 190 8.16 -19.05 5.68
N GLY A 191 7.46 -18.06 5.13
CA GLY A 191 6.38 -17.35 5.83
C GLY A 191 6.75 -15.92 6.20
N ASP A 192 8.02 -15.55 6.17
CA ASP A 192 8.45 -14.15 6.19
C ASP A 192 8.21 -13.48 4.84
N ASP A 193 8.39 -12.15 4.81
CA ASP A 193 8.35 -11.37 3.58
C ASP A 193 9.31 -11.95 2.54
N LEU A 194 8.82 -12.12 1.30
CA LEU A 194 9.56 -12.76 0.22
C LEU A 194 10.11 -11.71 -0.74
N TYR A 195 11.42 -11.57 -0.77
CA TYR A 195 12.18 -10.64 -1.59
C TYR A 195 12.67 -11.33 -2.86
N PHE A 196 12.54 -10.67 -4.00
CA PHE A 196 13.03 -11.19 -5.29
C PHE A 196 13.41 -10.03 -6.19
N CYS A 197 14.26 -10.31 -7.19
CA CYS A 197 14.79 -9.29 -8.09
C CYS A 197 14.35 -9.52 -9.53
N ALA A 198 14.19 -8.41 -10.26
CA ALA A 198 13.97 -8.41 -11.68
C ALA A 198 14.82 -7.35 -12.36
N GLU A 199 15.30 -7.63 -13.55
CA GLU A 199 16.02 -6.68 -14.39
C GLU A 199 15.08 -6.09 -15.45
N LYS A 200 15.23 -4.78 -15.67
CA LYS A 200 14.67 -4.07 -16.82
C LYS A 200 15.71 -3.08 -17.33
N ASP A 201 16.00 -3.13 -18.63
CA ASP A 201 16.93 -2.22 -19.30
C ASP A 201 18.32 -2.10 -18.65
N GLY A 202 18.82 -3.22 -18.09
CA GLY A 202 20.12 -3.31 -17.44
C GLY A 202 20.17 -2.81 -15.99
N GLU A 203 19.03 -2.42 -15.42
CA GLU A 203 18.88 -2.05 -14.01
C GLU A 203 18.11 -3.13 -13.24
N THR A 204 18.55 -3.42 -12.02
CA THR A 204 17.92 -4.42 -11.14
C THR A 204 17.00 -3.75 -10.12
N TYR A 205 15.79 -4.28 -9.99
CA TYR A 205 14.77 -3.83 -9.06
C TYR A 205 14.39 -4.94 -8.10
N THR A 206 14.27 -4.61 -6.82
CA THR A 206 13.80 -5.54 -5.78
C THR A 206 12.32 -5.36 -5.54
N PHE A 207 11.59 -6.47 -5.50
CA PHE A 207 10.18 -6.54 -5.16
C PHE A 207 9.99 -7.39 -3.90
N VAL A 208 8.87 -7.16 -3.23
CA VAL A 208 8.50 -7.84 -1.98
C VAL A 208 7.08 -8.36 -2.07
N ILE A 209 6.88 -9.61 -1.64
CA ILE A 209 5.57 -10.12 -1.23
C ILE A 209 5.51 -10.07 0.30
N GLU A 210 4.66 -9.21 0.83
CA GLU A 210 4.54 -9.02 2.27
C GLU A 210 3.70 -10.13 2.92
N SER A 211 4.30 -10.83 3.87
CA SER A 211 3.72 -11.93 4.64
C SER A 211 2.45 -11.55 5.41
N ARG A 212 2.33 -10.27 5.79
CA ARG A 212 1.15 -9.74 6.49
C ARG A 212 -0.12 -9.76 5.64
N PHE A 213 0.00 -9.85 4.31
CA PHE A 213 -1.13 -9.90 3.38
C PHE A 213 -1.29 -11.26 2.71
N PHE A 214 -0.21 -12.03 2.57
CA PHE A 214 -0.22 -13.34 1.95
C PHE A 214 0.52 -14.35 2.81
N ASP A 215 -0.12 -15.48 3.12
CA ASP A 215 0.59 -16.59 3.78
C ASP A 215 1.49 -17.34 2.79
N SER A 216 2.40 -18.15 3.33
CA SER A 216 3.34 -18.98 2.55
C SER A 216 2.67 -20.06 1.71
N LYS A 217 1.36 -20.32 1.93
CA LYS A 217 0.57 -21.26 1.12
C LYS A 217 -0.15 -20.55 -0.02
N SER A 218 -0.06 -19.23 -0.11
CA SER A 218 -0.69 -18.47 -1.16
C SER A 218 -0.06 -18.80 -2.51
N LYS A 219 -0.90 -18.78 -3.56
CA LYS A 219 -0.44 -19.00 -4.93
C LYS A 219 0.59 -17.96 -5.37
N LEU A 220 0.49 -16.75 -4.83
CA LEU A 220 1.41 -15.66 -5.16
C LEU A 220 2.81 -15.93 -4.62
N TYR A 221 2.90 -16.32 -3.35
CA TYR A 221 4.15 -16.70 -2.72
C TYR A 221 4.82 -17.84 -3.50
N LYS A 222 4.04 -18.88 -3.82
CA LYS A 222 4.53 -20.01 -4.60
C LYS A 222 4.97 -19.64 -6.02
N ALA A 223 4.25 -18.72 -6.67
CA ALA A 223 4.60 -18.26 -8.01
C ALA A 223 5.96 -17.56 -8.06
N VAL A 224 6.37 -16.86 -6.99
CA VAL A 224 7.71 -16.26 -6.88
C VAL A 224 8.76 -17.32 -6.59
N GLU A 225 8.50 -18.25 -5.66
CA GLU A 225 9.43 -19.36 -5.36
C GLU A 225 9.75 -20.20 -6.61
N ASP A 226 8.77 -20.35 -7.51
CA ASP A 226 8.87 -21.17 -8.73
C ASP A 226 9.43 -20.38 -9.94
N LEU A 227 9.86 -19.12 -9.79
CA LEU A 227 10.48 -18.36 -10.88
C LEU A 227 11.84 -18.96 -11.26
N GLU A 228 11.87 -19.57 -12.45
CA GLU A 228 13.11 -20.03 -13.09
C GLU A 228 14.08 -18.87 -13.31
N GLU A 229 15.38 -19.18 -13.35
CA GLU A 229 16.41 -18.22 -13.74
C GLU A 229 16.18 -17.75 -15.19
N ASP A 230 16.53 -16.50 -15.50
CA ASP A 230 16.41 -15.90 -16.83
C ASP A 230 15.01 -15.89 -17.48
N CYS A 231 13.95 -16.30 -16.77
CA CYS A 231 12.58 -16.21 -17.29
C CYS A 231 12.14 -14.74 -17.43
N VAL A 232 11.11 -14.52 -18.26
CA VAL A 232 10.45 -13.22 -18.39
C VAL A 232 9.06 -13.32 -17.77
N PHE A 233 8.71 -12.34 -16.95
CA PHE A 233 7.44 -12.30 -16.24
C PHE A 233 6.89 -10.88 -16.12
N ASP A 234 5.59 -10.83 -15.86
CA ASP A 234 4.84 -9.62 -15.54
C ASP A 234 4.38 -9.67 -14.09
N LEU A 235 4.30 -8.50 -13.46
CA LEU A 235 3.74 -8.28 -12.14
C LEU A 235 2.51 -7.40 -12.25
N GLU A 236 1.50 -7.67 -11.42
CA GLU A 236 0.31 -6.82 -11.27
C GLU A 236 -0.01 -6.62 -9.79
N GLY A 237 -0.39 -5.42 -9.40
CA GLY A 237 -0.63 -5.06 -8.02
C GLY A 237 -1.16 -3.65 -7.83
N PHE A 238 -1.02 -3.14 -6.61
CA PHE A 238 -1.40 -1.77 -6.27
C PHE A 238 -0.17 -1.00 -5.82
N LEU A 239 0.06 0.17 -6.40
CA LEU A 239 1.24 0.96 -6.06
C LEU A 239 1.08 1.58 -4.67
N TYR A 240 1.80 1.07 -3.69
CA TYR A 240 1.73 1.52 -2.30
C TYR A 240 3.03 2.20 -1.88
N TRP A 241 3.00 2.96 -0.79
CA TRP A 241 4.16 3.72 -0.31
C TRP A 241 4.47 3.40 1.15
N GLU A 242 5.73 3.03 1.42
CA GLU A 242 6.24 2.86 2.78
C GLU A 242 7.68 3.38 2.84
N LYS A 243 7.82 4.72 2.89
CA LYS A 243 9.10 5.44 2.73
C LYS A 243 9.74 5.28 1.34
N GLY A 244 8.93 4.97 0.33
CA GLY A 244 9.34 4.73 -1.05
C GLY A 244 8.27 3.89 -1.76
N ALA A 245 8.40 3.72 -3.08
CA ALA A 245 7.53 2.83 -3.83
C ALA A 245 7.71 1.40 -3.31
N LEU A 246 6.62 0.81 -2.80
CA LEU A 246 6.55 -0.57 -2.36
C LEU A 246 5.26 -1.17 -2.91
N PRO A 247 5.22 -1.56 -4.20
CA PRO A 247 4.02 -2.08 -4.83
C PRO A 247 3.51 -3.31 -4.09
N HIS A 248 2.24 -3.30 -3.68
CA HIS A 248 1.57 -4.48 -3.17
C HIS A 248 1.24 -5.40 -4.35
N ILE A 249 2.16 -6.31 -4.66
CA ILE A 249 2.00 -7.29 -5.73
C ILE A 249 0.88 -8.26 -5.37
N THR A 250 0.02 -8.55 -6.34
CA THR A 250 -1.12 -9.46 -6.17
C THR A 250 -1.10 -10.62 -7.17
N LYS A 251 -0.27 -10.52 -8.21
CA LYS A 251 -0.17 -11.50 -9.28
C LYS A 251 1.20 -11.44 -9.94
N VAL A 252 1.70 -12.62 -10.27
CA VAL A 252 2.91 -12.88 -11.06
C VAL A 252 2.47 -13.72 -12.26
N THR A 253 2.95 -13.39 -13.45
CA THR A 253 2.65 -14.14 -14.68
C THR A 253 3.93 -14.36 -15.47
N VAL A 254 4.42 -15.60 -15.56
CA VAL A 254 5.53 -15.94 -16.46
C VAL A 254 5.05 -15.84 -17.90
N THR A 255 5.64 -14.96 -18.69
CA THR A 255 5.31 -14.71 -20.09
C THR A 255 6.25 -15.46 -21.03
N LYS A 256 7.47 -15.78 -20.57
CA LYS A 256 8.46 -16.58 -21.30
C LYS A 256 9.30 -17.39 -20.33
N THR A 257 9.45 -18.69 -20.58
CA THR A 257 10.42 -19.54 -19.89
C THR A 257 11.83 -19.28 -20.43
N ALA A 258 12.85 -19.68 -19.67
CA ALA A 258 14.25 -19.59 -20.09
C ALA A 258 14.52 -20.29 -21.44
#